data_AF-D7BJU0-F1
#
_entry.id   AF-D7BJU0-F1
#
_cell.length_a   1.000
_cell.length_b   1.000
_cell.length_c   1.000
_cell.angle_alpha   90.00
_cell.angle_beta   90.00
_cell.angle_gamma   90.00
#
_symmetry.space_group_name_H-M   'P 1'
#
loop_
_entity.id
_entity.type
_entity.pdbx_description
1 polymer ?
#
loop_
_entity_poly.entity_id
_entity_poly.type
_entity_poly.pdbx_seq_one_letter_code
_entity_poly.pdbx_strand_id
1 'polypeptide(L)'
;MQTIHVHIWAHRLGAPTTIQEALEGLRRLLREDPIARAEFFQAAREGWRFERFSREDKVALVLWAALKQALEKTRARLGEKKKSTLQVRLDPYRPLQPRLPSFPWTGPEGRAYEVFPWDLAKHVHPGITFAHPQYGKGEVLEVKGQVVLARFPAGRKRLALKAVKGMVKDSYAAHPDRRVAEAKGWLERFLASAEEVRGMSRLEREEELAGNPHFSEGLASPETVSLLERVGYRVDPHSLEELASLVDSLPAREEKFKEGVLGITVLRTRDGKTVGFRKPGLWETKVAPDAGQESFAALVEAQGAHAVLTERLQEEGWSVSEVRGHLSKLARALSPAEAKRLFGLLQEIAALRRLKVELHRAGYAPVRAVAYRDSSGEVVYSAPVYGR
;
A
#
# COMPACT_ATOMS: atom_id res chain seq x y z
N MET A 1 -18.42 -3.72 -40.50
CA MET A 1 -17.88 -3.95 -39.15
C MET A 1 -16.66 -3.06 -39.02
N GLN A 2 -16.72 -1.99 -38.21
CA GLN A 2 -15.65 -1.00 -38.15
C GLN A 2 -14.47 -1.53 -37.32
N THR A 3 -13.27 -1.07 -37.70
CA THR A 3 -11.99 -1.59 -37.20
C THR A 3 -11.21 -0.47 -36.51
N ILE A 4 -10.65 -0.75 -35.35
CA ILE A 4 -9.75 0.13 -34.61
C ILE A 4 -8.35 -0.02 -35.21
N HIS A 5 -7.92 1.02 -35.91
CA HIS A 5 -6.61 1.11 -36.54
C HIS A 5 -5.54 1.47 -35.50
N VAL A 6 -4.84 0.47 -34.96
CA VAL A 6 -3.84 0.65 -33.88
C VAL A 6 -2.76 1.66 -34.27
N HIS A 7 -2.43 1.77 -35.56
CA HIS A 7 -1.47 2.74 -36.09
C HIS A 7 -1.96 4.20 -36.03
N ILE A 8 -3.27 4.46 -36.18
CA ILE A 8 -3.84 5.82 -36.00
C ILE A 8 -3.74 6.23 -34.53
N TRP A 9 -4.02 5.29 -33.63
CA TRP A 9 -3.85 5.51 -32.19
C TRP A 9 -2.37 5.66 -31.81
N ALA A 10 -1.45 4.96 -32.49
CA ALA A 10 -0.01 5.16 -32.33
C ALA A 10 0.44 6.56 -32.76
N HIS A 11 -0.08 7.08 -33.88
CA HIS A 11 0.22 8.44 -34.31
C HIS A 11 -0.30 9.49 -33.30
N ARG A 12 -1.43 9.22 -32.64
CA ARG A 12 -2.04 10.11 -31.65
C ARG A 12 -1.38 10.03 -30.27
N LEU A 13 -0.92 8.85 -29.87
CA LEU A 13 -0.38 8.56 -28.53
C LEU A 13 1.15 8.55 -28.48
N GLY A 14 1.81 8.62 -29.63
CA GLY A 14 3.25 8.42 -29.75
C GLY A 14 3.63 6.94 -29.68
N ALA A 15 4.89 6.67 -29.35
CA ALA A 15 5.45 5.32 -29.27
C ALA A 15 5.64 4.86 -27.82
N PRO A 16 4.55 4.57 -27.07
CA PRO A 16 4.68 4.16 -25.67
C PRO A 16 5.38 2.81 -25.59
N THR A 17 6.28 2.70 -24.62
CA THR A 17 7.09 1.51 -24.40
C THR A 17 6.46 0.55 -23.39
N THR A 18 5.52 1.06 -22.57
CA THR A 18 4.80 0.28 -21.56
C THR A 18 3.28 0.47 -21.63
N ILE A 19 2.53 -0.52 -21.14
CA ILE A 19 1.05 -0.49 -21.13
C ILE A 19 0.53 0.64 -20.25
N GLN A 20 1.22 0.96 -19.14
CA GLN A 20 0.84 2.05 -18.24
C GLN A 20 1.02 3.41 -18.91
N GLU A 21 2.15 3.62 -19.59
CA GLU A 21 2.41 4.83 -20.38
C GLU A 21 1.38 5.01 -21.49
N ALA A 22 1.02 3.93 -22.20
CA ALA A 22 -0.03 3.94 -23.20
C ALA A 22 -1.42 4.26 -22.61
N LEU A 23 -1.74 3.80 -21.41
CA LEU A 23 -2.99 4.11 -20.72
C LEU A 23 -3.04 5.56 -20.21
N GLU A 24 -1.93 6.09 -19.73
CA GLU A 24 -1.83 7.50 -19.31
C GLU A 24 -1.89 8.45 -20.50
N GLY A 25 -1.17 8.13 -21.58
CA GLY A 25 -1.29 8.83 -22.87
C GLY A 25 -2.72 8.79 -23.38
N LEU A 26 -3.39 7.64 -23.30
CA LEU A 26 -4.80 7.51 -23.70
C LEU A 26 -5.72 8.37 -22.84
N ARG A 27 -5.49 8.48 -21.52
CA ARG A 27 -6.28 9.36 -20.65
C ARG A 27 -6.10 10.84 -21.01
N ARG A 28 -4.87 11.27 -21.29
CA ARG A 28 -4.59 12.64 -21.74
C ARG A 28 -5.25 12.93 -23.09
N LEU A 29 -5.07 12.03 -24.04
CA LEU A 29 -5.68 12.13 -25.37
C LEU A 29 -7.21 12.25 -25.32
N LEU A 30 -7.87 11.40 -24.52
CA LEU A 30 -9.33 11.44 -24.37
C LEU A 30 -9.83 12.68 -23.62
N ARG A 31 -8.95 13.40 -22.90
CA ARG A 31 -9.27 14.66 -22.23
C ARG A 31 -9.09 15.86 -23.15
N GLU A 32 -8.05 15.83 -23.98
CA GLU A 32 -7.60 16.96 -24.81
C GLU A 32 -8.21 16.94 -26.22
N ASP A 33 -8.43 15.77 -26.81
CA ASP A 33 -8.98 15.62 -28.16
C ASP A 33 -10.44 15.10 -28.13
N PRO A 34 -11.43 15.97 -28.40
CA PRO A 34 -12.85 15.60 -28.39
C PRO A 34 -13.21 14.62 -29.52
N ILE A 35 -12.46 14.61 -30.63
CA ILE A 35 -12.70 13.71 -31.77
C ILE A 35 -12.25 12.31 -31.39
N ALA A 36 -11.02 12.17 -30.87
CA ALA A 36 -10.53 10.88 -30.39
C ALA A 36 -11.39 10.33 -29.24
N ARG A 37 -11.91 11.22 -28.38
CA ARG A 37 -12.86 10.84 -27.33
C ARG A 37 -14.15 10.26 -27.90
N ALA A 38 -14.77 10.92 -28.88
CA ALA A 38 -16.00 10.43 -29.51
C ALA A 38 -15.79 9.08 -30.19
N GLU A 39 -14.70 8.93 -30.97
CA GLU A 39 -14.33 7.68 -31.64
C GLU A 39 -14.09 6.52 -30.64
N PHE A 40 -13.43 6.79 -29.51
CA PHE A 40 -13.18 5.78 -28.48
C PHE A 40 -14.47 5.25 -27.84
N PHE A 41 -15.37 6.16 -27.44
CA PHE A 41 -16.64 5.75 -26.82
C PHE A 41 -17.60 5.12 -27.82
N GLN A 42 -17.55 5.52 -29.10
CA GLN A 42 -18.28 4.85 -30.17
C GLN A 42 -17.75 3.43 -30.40
N ALA A 43 -16.42 3.25 -30.45
CA ALA A 43 -15.80 1.93 -30.56
C ALA A 43 -16.08 1.01 -29.36
N ALA A 44 -16.27 1.60 -28.17
CA ALA A 44 -16.72 0.87 -26.99
C ALA A 44 -18.16 0.35 -27.19
N ARG A 45 -19.12 1.23 -27.54
CA ARG A 45 -20.56 0.92 -27.72
C ARG A 45 -20.86 -0.04 -28.88
N GLU A 46 -20.14 0.10 -29.98
CA GLU A 46 -20.42 -0.67 -31.19
C GLU A 46 -19.58 -1.96 -31.30
N GLY A 47 -18.71 -2.22 -30.33
CA GLY A 47 -17.97 -3.47 -30.29
C GLY A 47 -16.91 -3.61 -31.39
N TRP A 48 -16.26 -2.51 -31.82
CA TRP A 48 -15.31 -2.53 -32.93
C TRP A 48 -14.14 -3.50 -32.70
N ARG A 49 -13.61 -4.07 -33.80
CA ARG A 49 -12.51 -5.03 -33.80
C ARG A 49 -11.18 -4.33 -34.01
N PHE A 50 -10.09 -4.84 -33.46
CA PHE A 50 -8.76 -4.29 -33.77
C PHE A 50 -8.28 -4.73 -35.14
N GLU A 51 -7.57 -3.84 -35.84
CA GLU A 51 -6.83 -4.17 -37.05
C GLU A 51 -5.73 -5.19 -36.74
N ARG A 52 -5.36 -6.00 -37.74
CA ARG A 52 -4.25 -6.94 -37.60
C ARG A 52 -2.93 -6.17 -37.74
N PHE A 53 -2.06 -6.29 -36.75
CA PHE A 53 -0.73 -5.70 -36.77
C PHE A 53 0.33 -6.77 -36.46
N SER A 54 1.58 -6.52 -36.85
CA SER A 54 2.68 -7.47 -36.63
C SER A 54 2.98 -7.64 -35.14
N ARG A 55 3.24 -8.87 -34.69
CA ARG A 55 3.70 -9.14 -33.32
C ARG A 55 5.13 -8.65 -33.05
N GLU A 56 5.85 -8.27 -34.11
CA GLU A 56 7.19 -7.69 -33.98
C GLU A 56 7.13 -6.19 -33.68
N ASP A 57 5.98 -5.56 -33.93
CA ASP A 57 5.72 -4.17 -33.57
C ASP A 57 5.35 -4.07 -32.09
N LYS A 58 6.39 -3.88 -31.28
CA LYS A 58 6.28 -3.77 -29.82
C LYS A 58 5.40 -2.59 -29.40
N VAL A 59 5.43 -1.49 -30.15
CA VAL A 59 4.63 -0.29 -29.87
C VAL A 59 3.16 -0.58 -30.14
N ALA A 60 2.84 -1.20 -31.28
CA ALA A 60 1.47 -1.60 -31.59
C ALA A 60 0.92 -2.64 -30.59
N LEU A 61 1.76 -3.56 -30.09
CA LEU A 61 1.36 -4.52 -29.04
C LEU A 61 1.02 -3.85 -27.72
N VAL A 62 1.85 -2.90 -27.29
CA VAL A 62 1.66 -2.14 -26.05
C VAL A 62 0.39 -1.29 -26.14
N LEU A 63 0.22 -0.57 -27.25
CA LEU A 63 -0.98 0.23 -27.52
C LEU A 63 -2.23 -0.63 -27.62
N TRP A 64 -2.16 -1.77 -28.29
CA TRP A 64 -3.27 -2.71 -28.37
C TRP A 64 -3.67 -3.23 -26.99
N ALA A 65 -2.70 -3.61 -26.15
CA ALA A 65 -2.99 -4.11 -24.82
C ALA A 65 -3.66 -3.03 -23.95
N ALA A 66 -3.16 -1.79 -24.01
CA ALA A 66 -3.74 -0.65 -23.33
C ALA A 66 -5.16 -0.30 -23.83
N LEU A 67 -5.35 -0.18 -25.15
CA LEU A 67 -6.64 0.09 -25.76
C LEU A 67 -7.64 -1.03 -25.47
N LYS A 68 -7.23 -2.30 -25.54
CA LYS A 68 -8.08 -3.44 -25.20
C LYS A 68 -8.52 -3.36 -23.74
N GLN A 69 -7.58 -3.13 -22.81
CA GLN A 69 -7.90 -3.02 -21.39
C GLN A 69 -8.84 -1.83 -21.10
N ALA A 70 -8.61 -0.69 -21.75
CA ALA A 70 -9.44 0.50 -21.58
C ALA A 70 -10.85 0.33 -22.18
N LEU A 71 -10.98 -0.31 -23.35
CA LEU A 71 -12.26 -0.60 -23.98
C LEU A 71 -13.05 -1.65 -23.21
N GLU A 72 -12.41 -2.70 -22.69
CA GLU A 72 -13.08 -3.72 -21.87
C GLU A 72 -13.62 -3.12 -20.57
N LYS A 73 -12.85 -2.25 -19.90
CA LYS A 73 -13.31 -1.50 -18.71
C LYS A 73 -14.47 -0.56 -19.04
N THR A 74 -14.40 0.13 -20.18
CA THR A 74 -15.44 1.07 -20.61
C THR A 74 -16.73 0.35 -20.99
N ARG A 75 -16.65 -0.78 -21.70
CA ARG A 75 -17.81 -1.63 -22.04
C ARG A 75 -18.48 -2.24 -20.81
N ALA A 76 -17.68 -2.68 -19.83
CA ALA A 76 -18.22 -3.20 -18.57
C ALA A 76 -19.05 -2.16 -17.82
N ARG A 77 -18.64 -0.88 -17.86
CA ARG A 77 -19.40 0.25 -17.28
C ARG A 77 -20.65 0.61 -18.09
N LEU A 78 -20.64 0.36 -19.40
CA LEU A 78 -21.76 0.63 -20.31
C LEU A 78 -22.77 -0.53 -20.43
N GLY A 79 -22.56 -1.65 -19.72
CA GLY A 79 -23.51 -2.77 -19.66
C GLY A 79 -23.54 -3.69 -20.90
N GLU A 80 -22.64 -3.52 -21.85
CA GLU A 80 -22.65 -4.27 -23.11
C GLU A 80 -21.86 -5.60 -23.05
N LYS A 81 -22.53 -6.72 -23.32
CA LYS A 81 -22.02 -8.10 -23.14
C LYS A 81 -21.18 -8.68 -24.30
N LYS A 82 -20.50 -7.88 -25.13
CA LYS A 82 -19.65 -8.41 -26.22
C LYS A 82 -18.15 -8.31 -25.91
N LYS A 83 -17.53 -9.46 -25.65
CA LYS A 83 -16.06 -9.61 -25.47
C LYS A 83 -15.33 -9.47 -26.82
N SER A 84 -14.16 -8.83 -26.81
CA SER A 84 -13.30 -8.70 -27.99
C SER A 84 -12.63 -10.04 -28.33
N THR A 85 -12.96 -10.63 -29.48
CA THR A 85 -12.44 -11.95 -29.90
C THR A 85 -11.28 -11.81 -30.89
N LEU A 86 -10.06 -12.14 -30.45
CA LEU A 86 -8.92 -12.35 -31.35
C LEU A 86 -8.12 -13.57 -30.83
N GLN A 87 -8.10 -14.65 -31.63
CA GLN A 87 -7.23 -15.82 -31.43
C GLN A 87 -6.03 -15.71 -32.36
N VAL A 88 -4.85 -16.15 -31.89
CA VAL A 88 -3.64 -16.23 -32.72
C VAL A 88 -3.17 -17.68 -32.79
N ARG A 89 -2.92 -18.17 -34.01
CA ARG A 89 -2.19 -19.42 -34.28
C ARG A 89 -0.73 -19.11 -34.63
N LEU A 90 0.14 -20.01 -34.17
CA LEU A 90 1.59 -20.05 -34.35
C LEU A 90 1.92 -20.86 -35.62
N ASP A 91 3.01 -20.53 -36.30
CA ASP A 91 3.90 -21.55 -36.89
C ASP A 91 5.30 -20.97 -37.20
N PRO A 92 6.33 -21.82 -37.39
CA PRO A 92 7.66 -21.67 -36.81
C PRO A 92 8.69 -21.27 -37.89
N TYR A 93 9.95 -21.08 -37.48
CA TYR A 93 11.13 -20.71 -38.28
C TYR A 93 11.55 -19.24 -38.28
N ARG A 94 12.32 -18.85 -37.25
CA ARG A 94 13.75 -18.52 -37.40
C ARG A 94 14.41 -18.31 -36.03
N PRO A 95 15.70 -18.68 -35.86
CA PRO A 95 16.39 -18.55 -34.59
C PRO A 95 16.74 -17.08 -34.32
N LEU A 96 16.38 -16.63 -33.12
CA LEU A 96 16.68 -15.31 -32.57
C LEU A 96 18.20 -15.17 -32.36
N GLN A 97 18.78 -14.08 -32.87
CA GLN A 97 19.96 -13.49 -32.23
C GLN A 97 19.47 -12.64 -31.05
N PRO A 98 20.12 -12.71 -29.86
CA PRO A 98 19.66 -11.98 -28.69
C PRO A 98 20.02 -10.49 -28.86
N ARG A 99 19.06 -9.67 -29.30
CA ARG A 99 19.13 -8.22 -29.05
C ARG A 99 18.76 -7.99 -27.59
N LEU A 100 19.78 -7.81 -26.75
CA LEU A 100 19.66 -7.51 -25.33
C LEU A 100 19.05 -6.11 -25.11
N PRO A 101 18.36 -5.86 -23.98
CA PRO A 101 17.61 -4.63 -23.77
C PRO A 101 18.53 -3.43 -23.48
N SER A 102 18.37 -2.34 -24.25
CA SER A 102 18.76 -0.98 -23.87
C SER A 102 17.55 -0.27 -23.27
N PHE A 103 17.79 0.73 -22.42
CA PHE A 103 16.71 1.59 -21.91
C PHE A 103 16.92 3.01 -22.45
N PRO A 104 15.89 3.62 -23.08
CA PRO A 104 15.97 4.99 -23.50
C PRO A 104 15.83 5.90 -22.28
N TRP A 105 16.81 6.78 -22.09
CA TRP A 105 16.74 7.85 -21.09
C TRP A 105 16.77 9.20 -21.81
N THR A 106 15.77 10.04 -21.53
CA THR A 106 15.68 11.38 -22.09
C THR A 106 16.31 12.36 -21.11
N GLY A 107 17.37 13.05 -21.55
CA GLY A 107 18.05 14.04 -20.74
C GLY A 107 17.24 15.31 -20.51
N PRO A 108 17.66 16.19 -19.59
CA PRO A 108 16.98 17.45 -19.32
C PRO A 108 16.96 18.42 -20.51
N GLU A 109 17.85 18.24 -21.51
CA GLU A 109 17.77 18.92 -22.81
C GLU A 109 16.73 18.33 -23.80
N GLY A 110 15.96 17.31 -23.40
CA GLY A 110 14.93 16.68 -24.23
C GLY A 110 15.45 15.70 -25.30
N ARG A 111 16.75 15.35 -25.28
CA ARG A 111 17.34 14.35 -26.20
C ARG A 111 17.34 12.95 -25.59
N ALA A 112 16.93 11.95 -26.37
CA ALA A 112 16.91 10.55 -25.96
C ALA A 112 18.26 9.86 -26.25
N TYR A 113 18.80 9.16 -25.26
CA TYR A 113 20.03 8.38 -25.37
C TYR A 113 19.75 6.90 -25.08
N GLU A 114 20.41 5.99 -25.80
CA GLU A 114 20.39 4.56 -25.52
C GLU A 114 21.49 4.21 -24.52
N VAL A 115 21.12 3.69 -23.36
CA VAL A 115 22.06 3.21 -22.32
C VAL A 115 21.99 1.69 -22.25
N PHE A 116 23.15 1.01 -22.27
CA PHE A 116 23.20 -0.45 -22.26
C PHE A 116 23.58 -1.02 -20.88
N PRO A 117 23.09 -2.21 -20.49
CA PRO A 117 23.35 -2.78 -19.16
C PRO A 117 24.82 -3.05 -18.82
N TRP A 118 25.70 -3.17 -19.82
CA TRP A 118 27.14 -3.36 -19.62
C TRP A 118 27.90 -2.06 -19.35
N ASP A 119 27.25 -0.89 -19.46
CA ASP A 119 27.81 0.39 -19.03
C ASP A 119 27.79 0.54 -17.49
N LEU A 120 27.19 -0.40 -16.76
CA LEU A 120 26.93 -0.28 -15.31
C LEU A 120 27.72 -1.25 -14.41
N ALA A 121 28.42 -2.25 -14.96
CA ALA A 121 29.27 -3.17 -14.16
C ALA A 121 30.37 -3.86 -14.98
N LYS A 122 31.52 -4.16 -14.34
CA LYS A 122 32.70 -4.83 -14.92
C LYS A 122 32.43 -6.28 -15.36
N HIS A 123 31.64 -6.46 -16.41
CA HIS A 123 31.37 -7.76 -17.02
C HIS A 123 32.41 -8.07 -18.09
N VAL A 124 32.99 -9.27 -18.04
CA VAL A 124 33.95 -9.75 -19.05
C VAL A 124 33.16 -10.51 -20.11
N HIS A 125 33.18 -10.05 -21.36
CA HIS A 125 32.53 -10.71 -22.49
C HIS A 125 33.49 -10.81 -23.69
N PRO A 126 33.18 -11.66 -24.70
CA PRO A 126 33.93 -11.70 -25.95
C PRO A 126 34.07 -10.31 -26.60
N GLY A 127 35.25 -9.98 -27.12
CA GLY A 127 35.59 -8.70 -27.75
C GLY A 127 36.20 -7.64 -26.82
N ILE A 128 36.23 -7.86 -25.49
CA ILE A 128 36.88 -6.90 -24.57
C ILE A 128 38.40 -6.99 -24.68
N THR A 129 39.04 -5.84 -24.81
CA THR A 129 40.50 -5.69 -24.69
C THR A 129 40.90 -5.40 -23.25
N PHE A 130 41.93 -6.08 -22.75
CA PHE A 130 42.48 -5.87 -21.42
C PHE A 130 44.02 -5.98 -21.44
N ALA A 131 44.69 -5.45 -20.41
CA ALA A 131 46.15 -5.48 -20.34
C ALA A 131 46.61 -6.53 -19.32
N HIS A 132 47.34 -7.54 -19.77
CA HIS A 132 47.91 -8.56 -18.91
C HIS A 132 49.37 -8.20 -18.55
N PRO A 133 49.79 -8.27 -17.26
CA PRO A 133 51.12 -7.84 -16.82
C PRO A 133 52.29 -8.52 -17.56
N GLN A 134 52.11 -9.78 -17.96
CA GLN A 134 53.15 -10.59 -18.61
C GLN A 134 52.98 -10.72 -20.14
N TYR A 135 51.77 -10.56 -20.67
CA TYR A 135 51.45 -10.89 -22.08
C TYR A 135 51.02 -9.67 -22.91
N GLY A 136 51.02 -8.48 -22.30
CA GLY A 136 50.62 -7.25 -22.94
C GLY A 136 49.11 -7.16 -23.19
N LYS A 137 48.71 -6.44 -24.23
CA LYS A 137 47.29 -6.27 -24.60
C LYS A 137 46.73 -7.58 -25.14
N GLY A 138 45.62 -8.04 -24.57
CA GLY A 138 44.89 -9.21 -25.02
C GLY A 138 43.41 -8.93 -25.24
N GLU A 139 42.77 -9.75 -26.06
CA GLU A 139 41.35 -9.66 -26.40
C GLU A 139 40.64 -10.95 -25.96
N VAL A 140 39.48 -10.82 -25.31
CA VAL A 140 38.67 -11.97 -24.90
C VAL A 140 37.97 -12.59 -26.11
N LEU A 141 38.18 -13.88 -26.37
CA LEU A 141 37.52 -14.60 -27.45
C LEU A 141 36.26 -15.33 -26.97
N GLU A 142 36.33 -15.93 -25.78
CA GLU A 142 35.24 -16.75 -25.25
C GLU A 142 35.27 -16.77 -23.73
N VAL A 143 34.09 -16.79 -23.09
CA VAL A 143 33.95 -16.92 -21.64
C VAL A 143 33.12 -18.16 -21.35
N LYS A 144 33.72 -19.18 -20.72
CA LYS A 144 33.06 -20.42 -20.32
C LYS A 144 33.20 -20.63 -18.83
N GLY A 145 32.11 -20.38 -18.09
CA GLY A 145 32.10 -20.46 -16.63
C GLY A 145 33.12 -19.51 -16.00
N GLN A 146 34.07 -20.05 -15.23
CA GLN A 146 35.12 -19.29 -14.56
C GLN A 146 36.41 -19.12 -15.40
N VAL A 147 36.40 -19.55 -16.67
CA VAL A 147 37.57 -19.51 -17.54
C VAL A 147 37.30 -18.61 -18.74
N VAL A 148 38.27 -17.74 -19.03
CA VAL A 148 38.28 -16.81 -20.15
C VAL A 148 39.37 -17.24 -21.13
N LEU A 149 39.00 -17.48 -22.38
CA LEU A 149 39.95 -17.68 -23.45
C LEU A 149 40.29 -16.31 -24.05
N ALA A 150 41.55 -15.90 -23.95
CA ALA A 150 42.03 -14.63 -24.47
C ALA A 150 43.10 -14.83 -25.55
N ARG A 151 43.10 -13.96 -26.55
CA ARG A 151 44.12 -13.87 -27.59
C ARG A 151 45.11 -12.79 -27.21
N PHE A 152 46.38 -13.15 -27.16
CA PHE A 152 47.51 -12.22 -27.06
C PHE A 152 48.34 -12.29 -28.35
N PRO A 153 49.22 -11.31 -28.60
CA PRO A 153 50.21 -11.38 -29.69
C PRO A 153 51.08 -12.64 -29.61
N ALA A 154 51.40 -13.10 -28.40
CA ALA A 154 52.17 -14.32 -28.12
C ALA A 154 51.35 -15.63 -28.20
N GLY A 155 50.07 -15.58 -28.60
CA GLY A 155 49.20 -16.75 -28.75
C GLY A 155 47.97 -16.74 -27.84
N ARG A 156 47.19 -17.83 -27.89
CA ARG A 156 45.94 -17.98 -27.11
C ARG A 156 46.25 -18.50 -25.71
N LYS A 157 45.67 -17.88 -24.68
CA LYS A 157 45.84 -18.27 -23.27
C LYS A 157 44.48 -18.39 -22.58
N ARG A 158 44.38 -19.36 -21.66
CA ARG A 158 43.24 -19.53 -20.77
C ARG A 158 43.54 -18.83 -19.45
N LEU A 159 42.67 -17.94 -19.03
CA LEU A 159 42.81 -17.12 -17.82
C LEU A 159 41.60 -17.30 -16.92
N ALA A 160 41.77 -17.10 -15.62
CA ALA A 160 40.66 -17.10 -14.68
C ALA A 160 39.82 -15.82 -14.84
N LEU A 161 38.49 -15.96 -14.87
CA LEU A 161 37.54 -14.84 -15.01
C LEU A 161 37.76 -13.74 -13.96
N LYS A 162 38.04 -14.15 -12.71
CA LYS A 162 38.32 -13.22 -11.61
C LYS A 162 39.58 -12.38 -11.86
N ALA A 163 40.62 -12.98 -12.45
CA ALA A 163 41.86 -12.26 -12.78
C ALA A 163 41.63 -11.28 -13.93
N VAL A 164 40.91 -11.70 -14.98
CA VAL A 164 40.59 -10.82 -16.12
C VAL A 164 39.71 -9.65 -15.69
N LYS A 165 38.72 -9.86 -14.81
CA LYS A 165 37.89 -8.77 -14.24
C LYS A 165 38.71 -7.67 -13.56
N GLY A 166 39.80 -8.02 -12.89
CA GLY A 166 40.70 -7.06 -12.26
C GLY A 166 41.62 -6.32 -13.23
N MET A 167 41.75 -6.81 -14.47
CA MET A 167 42.66 -6.29 -15.51
C MET A 167 41.93 -5.51 -16.61
N VAL A 168 40.60 -5.60 -16.67
CA VAL A 168 39.78 -4.74 -17.54
C VAL A 168 39.91 -3.31 -17.04
N LYS A 169 40.53 -2.45 -17.85
CA LYS A 169 40.59 -1.01 -17.57
C LYS A 169 39.15 -0.48 -17.56
N ASP A 170 38.80 0.14 -16.45
CA ASP A 170 37.52 0.81 -16.29
C ASP A 170 37.58 2.13 -17.05
N SER A 171 37.13 2.13 -18.31
CA SER A 171 37.14 3.30 -19.19
C SER A 171 36.39 4.50 -18.59
N TYR A 172 35.46 4.24 -17.66
CA TYR A 172 34.63 5.24 -16.98
C TYR A 172 35.22 5.77 -15.67
N ALA A 173 36.23 5.13 -15.06
CA ALA A 173 36.82 5.61 -13.81
C ALA A 173 37.68 6.87 -13.98
N ALA A 174 38.14 7.17 -15.20
CA ALA A 174 38.95 8.34 -15.52
C ALA A 174 38.13 9.57 -15.96
N HIS A 175 36.82 9.40 -16.21
CA HIS A 175 35.93 10.47 -16.64
C HIS A 175 34.70 10.48 -15.74
N PRO A 176 34.63 11.33 -14.68
CA PRO A 176 33.40 11.49 -13.92
C PRO A 176 32.33 11.96 -14.90
N ASP A 177 31.38 11.06 -15.19
CA ASP A 177 30.35 11.32 -16.17
C ASP A 177 29.54 12.54 -15.72
N ARG A 178 29.68 13.62 -16.49
CA ARG A 178 29.05 14.91 -16.20
C ARG A 178 27.54 14.76 -15.99
N ARG A 179 26.91 13.77 -16.64
CA ARG A 179 25.48 13.44 -16.52
C ARG A 179 25.13 12.90 -15.13
N VAL A 180 25.98 12.05 -14.56
CA VAL A 180 25.77 11.48 -13.22
C VAL A 180 26.00 12.55 -12.16
N ALA A 181 26.98 13.43 -12.36
CA ALA A 181 27.21 14.57 -11.49
C ALA A 181 26.05 15.59 -11.55
N GLU A 182 25.51 15.86 -12.73
CA GLU A 182 24.37 16.77 -12.94
C GLU A 182 23.07 16.20 -12.37
N ALA A 183 22.78 14.90 -12.58
CA ALA A 183 21.62 14.22 -12.01
C ALA A 183 21.70 14.16 -10.47
N LYS A 184 22.89 13.87 -9.93
CA LYS A 184 23.14 13.91 -8.49
C LYS A 184 22.93 15.33 -7.95
N GLY A 185 23.50 16.34 -8.58
CA GLY A 185 23.33 17.74 -8.16
C GLY A 185 21.88 18.23 -8.28
N TRP A 186 21.12 17.76 -9.27
CA TRP A 186 19.70 18.05 -9.38
C TRP A 186 18.91 17.40 -8.25
N LEU A 187 19.14 16.12 -7.96
CA LEU A 187 18.47 15.40 -6.87
C LEU A 187 18.81 16.02 -5.51
N GLU A 188 20.06 16.39 -5.29
CA GLU A 188 20.50 17.09 -4.07
C GLU A 188 19.81 18.45 -3.92
N ARG A 189 19.65 19.22 -5.01
CA ARG A 189 18.90 20.49 -5.00
C ARG A 189 17.40 20.29 -4.76
N PHE A 190 16.81 19.25 -5.36
CA PHE A 190 15.39 18.91 -5.17
C PHE A 190 15.11 18.44 -3.74
N LEU A 191 15.96 17.60 -3.17
CA LEU A 191 15.83 17.17 -1.78
C LEU A 191 16.12 18.32 -0.80
N ALA A 192 16.99 19.27 -1.16
CA ALA A 192 17.25 20.48 -0.39
C ALA A 192 16.15 21.55 -0.50
N SER A 193 15.25 21.47 -1.50
CA SER A 193 14.09 22.37 -1.63
C SER A 193 12.90 21.93 -0.75
N ALA A 194 13.10 20.90 0.08
CA ALA A 194 12.17 20.46 1.10
C ALA A 194 11.80 21.60 2.05
N GLU A 195 10.58 22.13 1.88
CA GLU A 195 10.02 23.14 2.76
C GLU A 195 8.97 22.49 3.66
N GLU A 196 9.04 22.76 4.97
CA GLU A 196 7.97 22.35 5.88
C GLU A 196 6.74 23.23 5.64
N VAL A 197 5.75 22.64 4.98
CA VAL A 197 4.45 23.26 4.72
C VAL A 197 3.41 22.62 5.63
N ARG A 198 2.40 23.42 6.01
CA ARG A 198 1.22 22.88 6.68
C ARG A 198 0.35 22.22 5.61
N GLY A 199 0.33 20.89 5.57
CA GLY A 199 -0.51 20.13 4.65
C GLY A 199 -1.97 20.09 5.11
N MET A 200 -2.86 19.69 4.19
CA MET A 200 -4.26 19.41 4.48
C MET A 200 -4.39 18.29 5.52
N SER A 201 -5.40 18.43 6.37
CA SER A 201 -5.81 17.36 7.29
C SER A 201 -6.35 16.16 6.50
N ARG A 202 -6.43 14.98 7.15
CA ARG A 202 -6.99 13.79 6.51
C ARG A 202 -8.46 14.03 6.13
N LEU A 203 -9.20 14.76 6.95
CA LEU A 203 -10.59 15.13 6.68
C LEU A 203 -10.71 15.98 5.40
N GLU A 204 -9.92 17.06 5.29
CA GLU A 204 -9.91 17.92 4.10
C GLU A 204 -9.49 17.15 2.83
N ARG A 205 -8.47 16.29 2.94
CA ARG A 205 -8.04 15.44 1.82
C ARG A 205 -9.14 14.48 1.37
N GLU A 206 -9.87 13.88 2.30
CA GLU A 206 -10.94 12.93 1.98
C GLU A 206 -12.19 13.62 1.42
N GLU A 207 -12.50 14.84 1.88
CA GLU A 207 -13.51 15.72 1.29
C GLU A 207 -13.15 16.11 -0.15
N GLU A 208 -11.91 16.52 -0.42
CA GLU A 208 -11.45 16.84 -1.78
C GLU A 208 -11.51 15.64 -2.73
N LEU A 209 -11.15 14.46 -2.22
CA LEU A 209 -11.19 13.22 -2.98
C LEU A 209 -12.60 12.64 -3.11
N ALA A 210 -13.60 13.20 -2.40
CA ALA A 210 -14.98 12.74 -2.35
C ALA A 210 -15.09 11.21 -2.19
N GLY A 211 -14.23 10.60 -1.37
CA GLY A 211 -14.20 9.15 -1.16
C GLY A 211 -13.79 8.33 -2.39
N ASN A 212 -13.02 8.88 -3.33
CA ASN A 212 -12.57 8.16 -4.51
C ASN A 212 -11.72 6.92 -4.12
N PRO A 213 -12.18 5.69 -4.41
CA PRO A 213 -11.59 4.45 -3.88
C PRO A 213 -10.18 4.15 -4.44
N HIS A 214 -9.69 4.93 -5.40
CA HIS A 214 -8.33 4.80 -5.91
C HIS A 214 -7.28 5.62 -5.15
N PHE A 215 -7.70 6.67 -4.43
CA PHE A 215 -6.80 7.64 -3.79
C PHE A 215 -7.17 7.94 -2.33
N SER A 216 -8.40 7.60 -1.93
CA SER A 216 -8.93 7.72 -0.59
C SER A 216 -8.40 6.61 0.30
N GLU A 217 -7.93 7.00 1.48
CA GLU A 217 -7.55 6.09 2.56
C GLU A 217 -8.70 5.92 3.58
N GLY A 218 -9.83 6.60 3.37
CA GLY A 218 -10.94 6.71 4.31
C GLY A 218 -10.63 7.63 5.50
N LEU A 219 -11.62 7.92 6.34
CA LEU A 219 -11.46 8.72 7.56
C LEU A 219 -10.97 7.89 8.75
N ALA A 220 -11.30 6.60 8.76
CA ALA A 220 -10.86 5.63 9.76
C ALA A 220 -9.83 4.64 9.17
N SER A 221 -8.97 4.07 10.01
CA SER A 221 -8.04 3.02 9.57
C SER A 221 -8.76 1.68 9.34
N PRO A 222 -8.25 0.80 8.44
CA PRO A 222 -8.82 -0.54 8.24
C PRO A 222 -8.89 -1.39 9.52
N GLU A 223 -7.95 -1.17 10.45
CA GLU A 223 -7.95 -1.81 11.76
C GLU A 223 -9.14 -1.37 12.62
N THR A 224 -9.43 -0.07 12.65
CA THR A 224 -10.58 0.49 13.40
C THR A 224 -11.90 0.04 12.80
N VAL A 225 -12.02 0.00 11.47
CA VAL A 225 -13.20 -0.56 10.78
C VAL A 225 -13.38 -2.03 11.14
N SER A 226 -12.30 -2.83 11.10
CA SER A 226 -12.36 -4.25 11.49
C SER A 226 -12.78 -4.45 12.95
N LEU A 227 -12.39 -3.56 13.86
CA LEU A 227 -12.81 -3.60 15.26
C LEU A 227 -14.29 -3.26 15.41
N LEU A 228 -14.79 -2.26 14.68
CA LEU A 228 -16.20 -1.88 14.65
C LEU A 228 -17.07 -3.02 14.08
N GLU A 229 -16.64 -3.68 13.01
CA GLU A 229 -17.32 -4.84 12.44
C GLU A 229 -17.43 -6.00 13.42
N ARG A 230 -16.36 -6.28 14.19
CA ARG A 230 -16.37 -7.36 15.20
C ARG A 230 -17.38 -7.11 16.31
N VAL A 231 -17.66 -5.85 16.64
CA VAL A 231 -18.66 -5.49 17.64
C VAL A 231 -20.04 -5.25 17.03
N GLY A 232 -20.19 -5.44 15.71
CA GLY A 232 -21.47 -5.47 15.00
C GLY A 232 -21.83 -4.22 14.20
N TYR A 233 -20.93 -3.23 14.09
CA TYR A 233 -21.16 -2.05 13.27
C TYR A 233 -20.62 -2.26 11.84
N ARG A 234 -21.49 -2.11 10.85
CA ARG A 234 -21.08 -1.98 9.44
C ARG A 234 -21.15 -0.50 9.09
N VAL A 235 -20.00 0.06 8.75
CA VAL A 235 -19.83 1.50 8.53
C VAL A 235 -19.16 1.74 7.19
N ASP A 236 -19.55 2.80 6.52
CA ASP A 236 -18.75 3.34 5.43
C ASP A 236 -17.53 4.09 6.01
N PRO A 237 -16.29 3.62 5.78
CA PRO A 237 -15.10 4.31 6.28
C PRO A 237 -14.88 5.71 5.69
N HIS A 238 -15.63 6.08 4.64
CA HIS A 238 -15.56 7.38 3.98
C HIS A 238 -16.65 8.35 4.47
N SER A 239 -17.67 7.86 5.18
CA SER A 239 -18.80 8.68 5.64
C SER A 239 -18.51 9.31 7.00
N LEU A 240 -18.21 10.62 7.01
CA LEU A 240 -18.02 11.36 8.26
C LEU A 240 -19.28 11.34 9.13
N GLU A 241 -20.47 11.45 8.52
CA GLU A 241 -21.75 11.48 9.22
C GLU A 241 -22.01 10.17 9.96
N GLU A 242 -21.82 9.02 9.30
CA GLU A 242 -21.99 7.71 9.95
C GLU A 242 -20.99 7.49 11.09
N LEU A 243 -19.72 7.83 10.86
CA LEU A 243 -18.66 7.65 11.85
C LEU A 243 -18.83 8.60 13.05
N ALA A 244 -19.23 9.86 12.81
CA ALA A 244 -19.51 10.83 13.87
C ALA A 244 -20.72 10.42 14.71
N SER A 245 -21.81 9.98 14.07
CA SER A 245 -23.01 9.48 14.76
C SER A 245 -22.69 8.32 15.71
N LEU A 246 -21.79 7.42 15.32
CA LEU A 246 -21.34 6.34 16.19
C LEU A 246 -20.53 6.85 17.39
N VAL A 247 -19.65 7.83 17.18
CA VAL A 247 -18.90 8.46 18.27
C VAL A 247 -19.84 9.20 19.23
N ASP A 248 -20.90 9.82 18.74
CA ASP A 248 -21.91 10.48 19.57
C ASP A 248 -22.69 9.49 20.44
N SER A 249 -22.76 8.21 20.05
CA SER A 249 -23.36 7.16 20.87
C SER A 249 -22.47 6.67 22.03
N LEU A 250 -21.17 7.02 22.03
CA LEU A 250 -20.20 6.56 23.03
C LEU A 250 -20.62 6.85 24.48
N PRO A 251 -21.06 8.06 24.87
CA PRO A 251 -21.44 8.35 26.26
C PRO A 251 -22.57 7.45 26.75
N ALA A 252 -23.57 7.17 25.91
CA ALA A 252 -24.66 6.28 26.26
C ALA A 252 -24.19 4.82 26.46
N ARG A 253 -23.17 4.37 25.71
CA ARG A 253 -22.57 3.04 25.87
C ARG A 253 -21.75 2.93 27.15
N GLU A 254 -20.98 3.98 27.46
CA GLU A 254 -20.24 4.07 28.71
C GLU A 254 -21.18 4.04 29.91
N GLU A 255 -22.27 4.81 29.88
CA GLU A 255 -23.25 4.83 30.96
C GLU A 255 -23.92 3.46 31.15
N LYS A 256 -24.35 2.83 30.05
CA LYS A 256 -24.91 1.46 30.10
C LYS A 256 -23.94 0.44 30.68
N PHE A 257 -22.64 0.58 30.42
CA PHE A 257 -21.62 -0.27 31.03
C PHE A 257 -21.47 0.03 32.52
N LYS A 258 -21.44 1.30 32.92
CA LYS A 258 -21.39 1.74 34.32
C LYS A 258 -22.58 1.20 35.11
N GLU A 259 -23.80 1.45 34.63
CA GLU A 259 -25.03 0.90 35.22
C GLU A 259 -24.99 -0.63 35.32
N GLY A 260 -24.47 -1.30 34.27
CA GLY A 260 -24.33 -2.74 34.24
C GLY A 260 -23.39 -3.31 35.31
N VAL A 261 -22.35 -2.57 35.70
CA VAL A 261 -21.41 -2.95 36.76
C VAL A 261 -21.94 -2.53 38.15
N LEU A 262 -22.47 -1.31 38.26
CA LEU A 262 -23.02 -0.78 39.51
C LEU A 262 -24.28 -1.52 39.95
N GLY A 263 -25.07 -2.02 39.00
CA GLY A 263 -26.26 -2.82 39.24
C GLY A 263 -26.00 -4.26 39.70
N ILE A 264 -24.73 -4.69 39.75
CA ILE A 264 -24.38 -6.02 40.27
C ILE A 264 -24.61 -6.04 41.78
N THR A 265 -25.59 -6.86 42.19
CA THR A 265 -25.98 -7.05 43.59
C THR A 265 -25.73 -8.47 44.08
N VAL A 266 -25.49 -9.43 43.18
CA VAL A 266 -25.25 -10.83 43.51
C VAL A 266 -24.04 -11.33 42.72
N LEU A 267 -23.14 -12.01 43.41
CA LEU A 267 -22.01 -12.73 42.84
C LEU A 267 -22.13 -14.20 43.21
N ARG A 268 -21.98 -15.10 42.25
CA ARG A 268 -22.09 -16.54 42.47
C ARG A 268 -21.00 -17.26 41.71
N THR A 269 -20.24 -18.10 42.41
CA THR A 269 -19.22 -18.93 41.77
C THR A 269 -19.84 -19.97 40.85
N ARG A 270 -19.04 -20.47 39.90
CA ARG A 270 -19.50 -21.42 38.87
C ARG A 270 -20.01 -22.75 39.45
N ASP A 271 -19.43 -23.21 40.56
CA ASP A 271 -19.89 -24.38 41.29
C ASP A 271 -21.18 -24.12 42.08
N GLY A 272 -21.60 -22.85 42.17
CA GLY A 272 -22.82 -22.41 42.84
C GLY A 272 -22.79 -22.53 44.36
N LYS A 273 -21.63 -22.88 44.95
CA LYS A 273 -21.46 -23.19 46.37
C LYS A 273 -21.15 -21.96 47.22
N THR A 274 -20.62 -20.89 46.61
CA THR A 274 -20.41 -19.62 47.32
C THR A 274 -21.18 -18.50 46.61
N VAL A 275 -21.86 -17.68 47.42
CA VAL A 275 -22.68 -16.58 46.95
C VAL A 275 -22.40 -15.33 47.78
N GLY A 276 -22.06 -14.24 47.11
CA GLY A 276 -21.96 -12.91 47.68
C GLY A 276 -23.23 -12.11 47.39
N PHE A 277 -23.82 -11.52 48.41
CA PHE A 277 -24.92 -10.55 48.28
C PHE A 277 -24.42 -9.17 48.67
N ARG A 278 -24.71 -8.19 47.84
CA ARG A 278 -24.34 -6.80 48.11
C ARG A 278 -25.35 -6.18 49.07
N LYS A 279 -24.84 -5.66 50.19
CA LYS A 279 -25.55 -4.77 51.10
C LYS A 279 -24.93 -3.37 51.03
N PRO A 280 -25.62 -2.33 51.53
CA PRO A 280 -25.02 -1.00 51.63
C PRO A 280 -23.70 -1.06 52.41
N GLY A 281 -22.59 -0.78 51.73
CA GLY A 281 -21.24 -0.73 52.32
C GLY A 281 -20.51 -2.06 52.54
N LEU A 282 -21.12 -3.23 52.27
CA LEU A 282 -20.45 -4.53 52.47
C LEU A 282 -20.98 -5.63 51.54
N TRP A 283 -20.12 -6.61 51.26
CA TRP A 283 -20.53 -7.90 50.70
C TRP A 283 -20.79 -8.92 51.82
N GLU A 284 -21.97 -9.54 51.82
CA GLU A 284 -22.25 -10.69 52.66
C GLU A 284 -22.01 -11.98 51.89
N THR A 285 -21.12 -12.82 52.42
CA THR A 285 -20.72 -14.07 51.78
C THR A 285 -21.39 -15.26 52.45
N LYS A 286 -22.11 -16.08 51.68
CA LYS A 286 -22.63 -17.38 52.08
C LYS A 286 -21.81 -18.48 51.42
N VAL A 287 -21.34 -19.43 52.23
CA VAL A 287 -20.46 -20.52 51.80
C VAL A 287 -21.13 -21.85 52.16
N ALA A 288 -21.27 -22.74 51.18
CA ALA A 288 -21.75 -24.10 51.43
C ALA A 288 -20.72 -24.90 52.25
N PRO A 289 -21.14 -25.86 53.09
CA PRO A 289 -20.23 -26.63 53.96
C PRO A 289 -19.14 -27.41 53.20
N ASP A 290 -19.40 -27.72 51.92
CA ASP A 290 -18.55 -28.49 51.01
C ASP A 290 -17.87 -27.61 49.93
N ALA A 291 -17.83 -26.29 50.14
CA ALA A 291 -17.16 -25.36 49.25
C ALA A 291 -15.64 -25.48 49.40
N GLY A 292 -14.94 -25.66 48.28
CA GLY A 292 -13.47 -25.65 48.26
C GLY A 292 -12.90 -24.26 48.54
N GLN A 293 -11.66 -24.19 49.03
CA GLN A 293 -10.93 -22.94 49.25
C GLN A 293 -10.84 -22.08 47.98
N GLU A 294 -10.76 -22.72 46.80
CA GLU A 294 -10.71 -22.04 45.50
C GLU A 294 -11.99 -21.25 45.20
N SER A 295 -13.16 -21.80 45.50
CA SER A 295 -14.45 -21.14 45.28
C SER A 295 -14.63 -19.94 46.21
N PHE A 296 -14.15 -20.04 47.45
CA PHE A 296 -14.15 -18.90 48.36
C PHE A 296 -13.19 -17.80 47.88
N ALA A 297 -11.96 -18.16 47.49
CA ALA A 297 -10.96 -17.21 47.00
C ALA A 297 -11.43 -16.48 45.73
N ALA A 298 -12.04 -17.20 44.78
CA ALA A 298 -12.58 -16.60 43.56
C ALA A 298 -13.70 -15.60 43.84
N LEU A 299 -14.56 -15.87 44.84
CA LEU A 299 -15.62 -14.95 45.23
C LEU A 299 -15.04 -13.67 45.88
N VAL A 300 -14.07 -13.80 46.79
CA VAL A 300 -13.41 -12.66 47.43
C VAL A 300 -12.67 -11.81 46.39
N GLU A 301 -11.97 -12.43 45.44
CA GLU A 301 -11.31 -11.73 44.35
C GLU A 301 -12.32 -10.97 43.47
N ALA A 302 -13.47 -11.56 43.18
CA ALA A 302 -14.55 -10.91 42.42
C ALA A 302 -15.17 -9.73 43.18
N GLN A 303 -15.37 -9.86 44.50
CA GLN A 303 -15.86 -8.77 45.36
C GLN A 303 -14.88 -7.60 45.38
N GLY A 304 -13.58 -7.88 45.55
CA GLY A 304 -12.53 -6.85 45.47
C GLY A 304 -12.46 -6.19 44.09
N ALA A 305 -12.57 -6.97 43.02
CA ALA A 305 -12.62 -6.44 41.66
C ALA A 305 -13.86 -5.57 41.42
N HIS A 306 -15.03 -5.93 41.97
CA HIS A 306 -16.24 -5.12 41.89
C HIS A 306 -16.07 -3.76 42.60
N ALA A 307 -15.47 -3.75 43.80
CA ALA A 307 -15.20 -2.52 44.54
C ALA A 307 -14.28 -1.57 43.74
N VAL A 308 -13.15 -2.10 43.23
CA VAL A 308 -12.23 -1.31 42.40
C VAL A 308 -12.91 -0.80 41.14
N LEU A 309 -13.71 -1.63 40.46
CA LEU A 309 -14.46 -1.18 39.27
C LEU A 309 -15.47 -0.08 39.60
N THR A 310 -16.16 -0.19 40.73
CA THR A 310 -17.14 0.82 41.18
C THR A 310 -16.48 2.17 41.39
N GLU A 311 -15.31 2.19 42.03
CA GLU A 311 -14.52 3.41 42.24
C GLU A 311 -13.99 3.97 40.91
N ARG A 312 -13.32 3.13 40.12
CA ARG A 312 -12.72 3.54 38.84
C ARG A 312 -13.72 4.07 37.83
N LEU A 313 -14.92 3.52 37.78
CA LEU A 313 -15.94 3.96 36.83
C LEU A 313 -16.58 5.31 37.20
N GLN A 314 -16.36 5.78 38.44
CA GLN A 314 -16.71 7.14 38.87
C GLN A 314 -15.64 8.17 38.48
N GLU A 315 -14.39 7.73 38.26
CA GLU A 315 -13.32 8.59 37.74
C GLU A 315 -13.57 8.96 36.27
N GLU A 316 -13.19 10.18 35.89
CA GLU A 316 -13.18 10.59 34.49
C GLU A 316 -12.02 9.89 33.75
N GLY A 317 -12.27 9.40 32.54
CA GLY A 317 -11.22 8.91 31.65
C GLY A 317 -10.62 7.54 32.02
N TRP A 318 -11.35 6.68 32.73
CA TRP A 318 -10.89 5.32 33.10
C TRP A 318 -10.36 4.50 31.91
N SER A 319 -9.36 3.66 32.15
CA SER A 319 -8.70 2.86 31.11
C SER A 319 -9.43 1.55 30.80
N VAL A 320 -9.64 1.26 29.51
CA VAL A 320 -10.25 -0.01 29.04
C VAL A 320 -9.40 -1.22 29.44
N SER A 321 -8.07 -1.12 29.38
CA SER A 321 -7.18 -2.25 29.69
C SER A 321 -7.23 -2.64 31.17
N GLU A 322 -7.26 -1.64 32.05
CA GLU A 322 -7.38 -1.81 33.49
C GLU A 322 -8.75 -2.36 33.87
N VAL A 323 -9.82 -1.76 33.35
CA VAL A 323 -11.20 -2.23 33.55
C VAL A 323 -11.36 -3.67 33.05
N ARG A 324 -10.76 -4.04 31.91
CA ARG A 324 -10.77 -5.42 31.42
C ARG A 324 -10.12 -6.40 32.38
N GLY A 325 -9.01 -6.02 33.02
CA GLY A 325 -8.33 -6.84 34.02
C GLY A 325 -9.23 -7.15 35.21
N HIS A 326 -9.87 -6.12 35.78
CA HIS A 326 -10.79 -6.31 36.90
C HIS A 326 -12.10 -7.01 36.48
N LEU A 327 -12.63 -6.71 35.29
CA LEU A 327 -13.82 -7.39 34.76
C LEU A 327 -13.57 -8.89 34.57
N SER A 328 -12.35 -9.30 34.23
CA SER A 328 -11.99 -10.72 34.10
C SER A 328 -12.02 -11.47 35.44
N LYS A 329 -11.65 -10.79 36.52
CA LYS A 329 -11.77 -11.32 37.88
C LYS A 329 -13.22 -11.40 38.32
N LEU A 330 -13.98 -10.33 38.09
CA LEU A 330 -15.41 -10.25 38.38
C LEU A 330 -16.22 -11.33 37.64
N ALA A 331 -15.89 -11.58 36.37
CA ALA A 331 -16.56 -12.56 35.51
C ALA A 331 -16.47 -14.02 36.02
N ARG A 332 -15.55 -14.32 36.95
CA ARG A 332 -15.47 -15.64 37.61
C ARG A 332 -16.67 -15.92 38.50
N ALA A 333 -17.34 -14.87 38.98
CA ALA A 333 -18.50 -14.94 39.86
C ALA A 333 -19.76 -14.28 39.26
N LEU A 334 -19.80 -14.07 37.94
CA LEU A 334 -20.98 -13.61 37.21
C LEU A 334 -21.61 -14.75 36.41
N SER A 335 -22.89 -14.58 36.07
CA SER A 335 -23.52 -15.46 35.09
C SER A 335 -22.80 -15.34 33.73
N PRO A 336 -22.68 -16.43 32.94
CA PRO A 336 -22.04 -16.37 31.63
C PRO A 336 -22.67 -15.33 30.69
N ALA A 337 -23.98 -15.13 30.81
CA ALA A 337 -24.72 -14.14 30.02
C ALA A 337 -24.35 -12.70 30.40
N GLU A 338 -24.29 -12.37 31.69
CA GLU A 338 -23.90 -11.03 32.15
C GLU A 338 -22.43 -10.74 31.86
N ALA A 339 -21.54 -11.72 32.09
CA ALA A 339 -20.14 -11.59 31.74
C ALA A 339 -19.97 -11.30 30.24
N LYS A 340 -20.64 -12.06 29.38
CA LYS A 340 -20.61 -11.84 27.92
C LYS A 340 -21.14 -10.46 27.55
N ARG A 341 -22.24 -10.01 28.18
CA ARG A 341 -22.83 -8.67 27.96
C ARG A 341 -21.84 -7.56 28.33
N LEU A 342 -21.23 -7.62 29.51
CA LEU A 342 -20.29 -6.60 29.98
C LEU A 342 -19.01 -6.56 29.14
N PHE A 343 -18.46 -7.73 28.78
CA PHE A 343 -17.31 -7.77 27.87
C PHE A 343 -17.64 -7.23 26.47
N GLY A 344 -18.83 -7.51 25.95
CA GLY A 344 -19.30 -6.94 24.68
C GLY A 344 -19.37 -5.42 24.73
N LEU A 345 -20.01 -4.86 25.75
CA LEU A 345 -20.07 -3.41 25.97
C LEU A 345 -18.68 -2.79 26.11
N LEU A 346 -17.77 -3.42 26.84
CA LEU A 346 -16.39 -2.92 26.99
C LEU A 346 -15.63 -2.92 25.65
N GLN A 347 -15.85 -3.93 24.80
CA GLN A 347 -15.27 -3.98 23.46
C GLN A 347 -15.87 -2.93 22.53
N GLU A 348 -17.19 -2.70 22.59
CA GLU A 348 -17.87 -1.61 21.88
C GLU A 348 -17.27 -0.26 22.26
N ILE A 349 -17.15 0.03 23.56
CA ILE A 349 -16.56 1.28 24.07
C ILE A 349 -15.11 1.44 23.58
N ALA A 350 -14.32 0.36 23.60
CA ALA A 350 -12.94 0.40 23.13
C ALA A 350 -12.83 0.78 21.65
N ALA A 351 -13.68 0.18 20.81
CA ALA A 351 -13.73 0.46 19.38
C ALA A 351 -14.18 1.91 19.11
N LEU A 352 -15.23 2.38 19.80
CA LEU A 352 -15.75 3.74 19.66
C LEU A 352 -14.76 4.81 20.18
N ARG A 353 -14.06 4.56 21.30
CA ARG A 353 -13.00 5.46 21.78
C ARG A 353 -11.85 5.56 20.79
N ARG A 354 -11.45 4.44 20.17
CA ARG A 354 -10.43 4.44 19.13
C ARG A 354 -10.88 5.23 17.90
N LEU A 355 -12.12 5.03 17.46
CA LEU A 355 -12.71 5.82 16.37
C LEU A 355 -12.73 7.30 16.69
N LYS A 356 -13.17 7.70 17.90
CA LYS A 356 -13.16 9.10 18.36
C LYS A 356 -11.78 9.73 18.26
N VAL A 357 -10.72 9.01 18.66
CA VAL A 357 -9.34 9.49 18.54
C VAL A 357 -8.91 9.62 17.08
N GLU A 358 -9.29 8.69 16.22
CA GLU A 358 -8.97 8.75 14.78
C GLU A 358 -9.69 9.91 14.08
N LEU A 359 -10.99 10.11 14.32
CA LEU A 359 -11.75 11.24 13.76
C LEU A 359 -11.24 12.57 14.28
N HIS A 360 -10.96 12.65 15.58
CA HIS A 360 -10.33 13.83 16.18
C HIS A 360 -9.02 14.14 15.44
N ARG A 361 -8.10 13.17 15.33
CA ARG A 361 -6.83 13.33 14.60
C ARG A 361 -7.02 13.65 13.12
N ALA A 362 -8.05 13.10 12.47
CA ALA A 362 -8.32 13.34 11.07
C ALA A 362 -8.68 14.81 10.81
N GLY A 363 -9.30 15.50 11.78
CA GLY A 363 -9.65 16.92 11.72
C GLY A 363 -8.55 17.90 12.16
N TYR A 364 -7.40 17.44 12.69
CA TYR A 364 -6.30 18.36 13.02
C TYR A 364 -5.42 18.64 11.80
N ALA A 365 -5.33 19.92 11.44
CA ALA A 365 -4.14 20.51 10.82
C ALA A 365 -3.20 21.01 11.94
N PRO A 366 -1.85 20.93 11.82
CA PRO A 366 -1.09 20.64 10.62
C PRO A 366 -0.42 19.26 10.69
N VAL A 367 -0.64 18.41 9.69
CA VAL A 367 0.36 17.40 9.38
C VAL A 367 1.54 18.20 8.82
N ARG A 368 2.67 18.27 9.54
CA ARG A 368 3.91 18.79 8.96
C ARG A 368 4.08 18.03 7.66
N ALA A 369 4.06 18.73 6.53
CA ALA A 369 4.26 18.10 5.24
C ALA A 369 5.56 18.67 4.66
N VAL A 370 6.33 17.85 3.98
CA VAL A 370 7.41 18.37 3.15
C VAL A 370 6.83 18.61 1.77
N ALA A 371 6.80 19.87 1.37
CA ALA A 371 6.54 20.24 -0.01
C ALA A 371 7.86 20.29 -0.76
N TYR A 372 7.90 19.59 -1.89
CA TYR A 372 9.02 19.64 -2.82
C TYR A 372 8.61 20.51 -4.00
N ARG A 373 9.39 21.55 -4.23
CA ARG A 373 9.17 22.49 -5.33
C ARG A 373 10.11 22.18 -6.49
N ASP A 374 9.62 22.34 -7.70
CA ASP A 374 10.46 22.28 -8.89
C ASP A 374 11.19 23.61 -9.15
N SER A 375 11.90 23.71 -10.27
CA SER A 375 12.63 24.92 -10.67
C SER A 375 11.74 26.13 -10.97
N SER A 376 10.42 25.97 -11.06
CA SER A 376 9.46 27.06 -11.23
C SER A 376 8.95 27.62 -9.89
N GLY A 377 9.18 26.89 -8.79
CA GLY A 377 8.69 27.23 -7.46
C GLY A 377 7.31 26.66 -7.12
N GLU A 378 6.67 25.93 -8.04
CA GLU A 378 5.40 25.24 -7.78
C GLU A 378 5.62 23.96 -6.94
N VAL A 379 4.65 23.64 -6.07
CA VAL A 379 4.68 22.40 -5.27
C VAL A 379 4.30 21.24 -6.18
N VAL A 380 5.26 20.35 -6.45
CA VAL A 380 5.05 19.19 -7.32
C VAL A 380 4.75 17.92 -6.51
N TYR A 381 5.16 17.89 -5.25
CA TYR A 381 4.92 16.76 -4.36
C TYR A 381 4.83 17.23 -2.91
N SER A 382 3.82 16.76 -2.18
CA SER A 382 3.67 16.98 -0.75
C SER A 382 3.56 15.64 -0.03
N ALA A 383 4.45 15.39 0.93
CA ALA A 383 4.42 14.17 1.75
C ALA A 383 4.15 14.51 3.22
N PRO A 384 3.19 13.83 3.89
CA PRO A 384 3.02 13.98 5.32
C PRO A 384 4.25 13.46 6.08
N VAL A 385 4.73 14.25 7.05
CA VAL A 385 5.76 13.89 8.02
C VAL A 385 5.07 13.38 9.28
N TYR A 386 5.07 12.06 9.44
CA TYR A 386 4.58 11.42 10.66
C TYR A 386 5.72 11.33 11.68
N GLY A 387 5.63 12.12 12.75
CA GLY A 387 6.47 11.96 13.95
C GLY A 387 7.38 13.15 14.29
N ARG A 388 7.61 13.30 15.59
CA ARG A 388 8.96 13.46 16.15
C ARG A 388 9.31 12.16 16.86
#